data_AF-A0A4D4JWW3-F1
#
_entry.id   AF-A0A4D4JWW3-F1
#
_cell.length_a   1.000
_cell.length_b   1.000
_cell.length_c   1.000
_cell.angle_alpha   90.00
_cell.angle_beta   90.00
_cell.angle_gamma   90.00
#
_symmetry.space_group_name_H-M   'P 1'
#
loop_
_entity.id
_entity.type
_entity.pdbx_description
1 polymer ?
#
loop_
_entity_poly.entity_id
_entity_poly.type
_entity_poly.pdbx_seq_one_letter_code
_entity_poly.pdbx_strand_id
1 'polypeptide(L)'
;MKTRAVVLRGISTARPYSETRPVEVEELELGAPREGAVLFRIAAASLCHSDLSVVGGDRVRPLPMALGHEAVGIVRETGPGVARVRPADHVAPVSVPSRGLCADRAAGRPALGAQAAAANGSGAPLHGPSLPTRRREREPTLLSLAVGAVAAALPARRAAALIPLRAVNDA
;
A
#
# COMPACT_ATOMS: atom_id res chain seq x y z
N MET A 1 6.19 -8.65 12.52
CA MET A 1 6.98 -7.40 12.71
C MET A 1 6.05 -6.24 13.03
N LYS A 2 6.45 -5.33 13.93
CA LYS A 2 5.68 -4.11 14.21
C LYS A 2 6.01 -2.98 13.22
N THR A 3 5.00 -2.19 12.87
CA THR A 3 5.15 -0.97 12.07
C THR A 3 4.12 0.07 12.52
N ARG A 4 4.23 1.31 12.04
CA ARG A 4 3.21 2.33 12.21
C ARG A 4 2.53 2.61 10.87
N ALA A 5 1.31 3.12 10.85
CA ALA A 5 0.64 3.54 9.62
C ALA A 5 -0.35 4.67 9.90
N VAL A 6 -0.64 5.49 8.89
CA VAL A 6 -1.75 6.45 8.92
C VAL A 6 -3.02 5.70 8.51
N VAL A 7 -3.93 5.52 9.45
CA VAL A 7 -5.15 4.72 9.26
C VAL A 7 -6.37 5.64 9.25
N LEU A 8 -7.19 5.47 8.22
CA LEU A 8 -8.53 6.04 8.09
C LEU A 8 -9.55 5.01 8.57
N ARG A 9 -10.42 5.41 9.51
CA ARG A 9 -11.48 4.54 10.05
C ARG A 9 -12.89 5.01 9.70
N GLY A 10 -13.05 6.27 9.34
CA GLY A 10 -14.31 6.86 8.90
C GLY A 10 -14.06 7.96 7.89
N ILE A 11 -14.95 8.09 6.92
CA ILE A 11 -14.93 9.19 5.96
C ILE A 11 -15.24 10.50 6.69
N SER A 12 -14.54 11.58 6.35
CA SER A 12 -14.78 12.89 6.92
C SER A 12 -14.53 14.02 5.93
N THR A 13 -15.56 14.84 5.73
CA THR A 13 -15.50 16.09 4.96
C THR A 13 -15.27 17.31 5.86
N ALA A 14 -15.30 17.14 7.18
CA ALA A 14 -15.19 18.24 8.14
C ALA A 14 -13.78 18.83 8.18
N ARG A 15 -13.68 20.17 8.11
CA ARG A 15 -12.43 20.94 8.04
C ARG A 15 -12.35 21.95 9.21
N PRO A 16 -11.14 22.35 9.64
CA PRO A 16 -9.83 21.92 9.13
C PRO A 16 -9.38 20.57 9.70
N TYR A 17 -8.61 19.79 8.93
CA TYR A 17 -8.12 18.46 9.36
C TYR A 17 -7.13 18.51 10.53
N SER A 18 -6.53 19.66 10.79
CA SER A 18 -5.74 19.91 12.01
C SER A 18 -6.55 19.74 13.29
N GLU A 19 -7.86 19.99 13.22
CA GLU A 19 -8.80 19.87 14.34
C GLU A 19 -9.59 18.56 14.26
N THR A 20 -10.14 18.24 13.10
CA THR A 20 -11.04 17.09 12.93
C THR A 20 -10.32 15.75 12.88
N ARG A 21 -9.01 15.75 12.62
CA ARG A 21 -8.11 14.59 12.71
C ARG A 21 -8.73 13.29 12.17
N PRO A 22 -9.14 13.26 10.89
CA PRO A 22 -9.87 12.11 10.34
C PRO A 22 -9.01 10.84 10.19
N VAL A 23 -7.70 10.96 10.39
CA VAL A 23 -6.74 9.86 10.31
C VAL A 23 -5.89 9.82 11.58
N GLU A 24 -5.52 8.62 12.00
CA GLU A 24 -4.67 8.40 13.16
C GLU A 24 -3.41 7.61 12.81
N VAL A 25 -2.32 7.87 13.52
CA VAL A 25 -1.12 7.05 13.40
C VAL A 25 -1.23 5.86 14.36
N GLU A 26 -1.42 4.67 13.81
CA GLU A 26 -1.61 3.44 14.59
C GLU A 26 -0.41 2.48 14.49
N GLU A 27 -0.21 1.65 15.53
CA GLU A 27 0.72 0.51 15.47
C GLU A 27 0.03 -0.70 14.83
N LEU A 28 0.64 -1.24 13.78
CA LEU A 28 0.17 -2.42 13.06
C LEU A 28 1.19 -3.56 13.17
N GLU A 29 0.69 -4.79 13.09
CA GLU A 29 1.50 -5.99 12.97
C GLU A 29 1.50 -6.50 11.53
N LEU A 30 2.70 -6.69 10.99
CA LEU A 30 2.97 -7.28 9.69
C LEU A 30 3.40 -8.73 9.83
N GLY A 31 2.76 -9.61 9.05
CA GLY A 31 3.26 -10.97 8.83
C GLY A 31 4.49 -11.00 7.92
N ALA A 32 5.08 -12.18 7.76
CA ALA A 32 6.09 -12.41 6.72
C ALA A 32 5.48 -12.19 5.31
N PRO A 33 6.27 -11.75 4.32
CA PRO A 33 5.78 -11.58 2.96
C PRO A 33 5.33 -12.93 2.38
N ARG A 34 4.09 -12.96 1.86
CA ARG A 34 3.54 -14.13 1.15
C ARG A 34 4.07 -14.21 -0.28
N GLU A 35 3.70 -15.27 -1.00
CA GLU A 35 4.05 -15.45 -2.41
C GLU A 35 3.75 -14.18 -3.25
N GLY A 36 4.75 -13.75 -4.03
CA GLY A 36 4.67 -12.56 -4.86
C GLY A 36 4.70 -11.22 -4.12
N ALA A 37 4.85 -11.23 -2.79
CA ALA A 37 4.88 -10.03 -1.97
C ALA A 37 6.30 -9.66 -1.54
N VAL A 38 6.57 -8.36 -1.43
CA VAL A 38 7.84 -7.79 -1.00
C VAL A 38 7.62 -7.00 0.26
N LEU A 39 8.43 -7.24 1.28
CA LEU A 39 8.51 -6.42 2.47
C LEU A 39 9.70 -5.47 2.32
N PHE A 40 9.48 -4.16 2.38
CA PHE A 40 10.53 -3.16 2.27
C PHE A 40 10.38 -2.08 3.33
N ARG A 41 11.49 -1.47 3.72
CA ARG A 41 11.53 -0.36 4.67
C ARG A 41 11.35 0.94 3.92
N ILE A 42 10.31 1.70 4.25
CA ILE A 42 10.10 3.04 3.71
C ILE A 42 11.19 3.98 4.22
N ALA A 43 11.80 4.69 3.29
CA ALA A 43 12.77 5.75 3.54
C ALA A 43 12.10 7.12 3.53
N ALA A 44 11.17 7.33 2.58
CA ALA A 44 10.34 8.53 2.48
C ALA A 44 8.99 8.19 1.86
N ALA A 45 7.96 8.97 2.19
CA ALA A 45 6.63 8.90 1.62
C ALA A 45 6.10 10.33 1.40
N SER A 46 5.23 10.49 0.41
CA SER A 46 4.61 11.75 0.01
C SER A 46 3.10 11.71 0.24
N LEU A 47 2.45 12.86 0.13
CA LEU A 47 1.01 13.02 0.20
C LEU A 47 0.51 13.54 -1.14
N CYS A 48 -0.53 12.90 -1.67
CA CYS A 48 -1.18 13.35 -2.88
C CYS A 48 -2.65 13.68 -2.63
N HIS A 49 -3.23 14.46 -3.53
CA HIS A 49 -4.64 14.82 -3.46
C HIS A 49 -5.56 13.59 -3.51
N SER A 50 -5.13 12.50 -4.12
CA SER A 50 -5.84 11.23 -4.15
C SER A 50 -5.99 10.57 -2.78
N ASP A 51 -5.06 10.78 -1.84
CA ASP A 51 -5.23 10.32 -0.46
C ASP A 51 -6.37 11.10 0.22
N LEU A 52 -6.44 12.41 -0.02
CA LEU A 52 -7.53 13.25 0.47
C LEU A 52 -8.89 12.88 -0.14
N SER A 53 -8.94 12.48 -1.41
CA SER A 53 -10.16 11.96 -2.04
C SER A 53 -10.69 10.70 -1.34
N VAL A 54 -9.81 9.88 -0.76
CA VAL A 54 -10.24 8.71 0.04
C VAL A 54 -10.77 9.16 1.40
N VAL A 55 -10.09 10.11 2.06
CA VAL A 55 -10.54 10.67 3.35
C VAL A 55 -11.91 11.35 3.24
N GLY A 56 -12.13 12.12 2.16
CA GLY A 56 -13.38 12.84 1.90
C GLY A 56 -14.49 11.99 1.30
N GLY A 57 -14.19 10.76 0.85
CA GLY A 57 -15.17 9.83 0.30
C GLY A 57 -15.43 9.94 -1.20
N ASP A 58 -14.79 10.87 -1.92
CA ASP A 58 -14.86 10.98 -3.39
C ASP A 58 -14.37 9.69 -4.07
N ARG A 59 -13.33 9.08 -3.48
CA ARG A 59 -12.86 7.75 -3.83
C ARG A 59 -13.24 6.79 -2.72
N VAL A 60 -14.43 6.21 -2.84
CA VAL A 60 -14.92 5.23 -1.87
C VAL A 60 -13.95 4.05 -1.81
N ARG A 61 -13.46 3.80 -0.60
CA ARG A 61 -12.60 2.67 -0.27
C ARG A 61 -13.16 1.95 0.96
N PRO A 62 -12.97 0.64 1.06
CA PRO A 62 -13.29 -0.10 2.27
C PRO A 62 -12.41 0.37 3.44
N LEU A 63 -12.98 0.39 4.65
CA LEU A 63 -12.32 0.81 5.88
C LEU A 63 -12.28 -0.35 6.89
N PRO A 64 -11.31 -0.39 7.82
CA PRO A 64 -10.22 0.58 8.01
C PRO A 64 -9.13 0.46 6.93
N MET A 65 -8.53 1.59 6.56
CA MET A 65 -7.54 1.66 5.48
C MET A 65 -6.27 2.41 5.91
N ALA A 66 -5.12 1.77 5.73
CA ALA A 66 -3.82 2.43 5.73
C ALA A 66 -3.66 3.22 4.42
N LEU A 67 -3.49 4.53 4.55
CA LEU A 67 -3.37 5.46 3.43
C LEU A 67 -1.92 5.56 2.89
N GLY A 68 -1.78 6.35 1.81
CA GLY A 68 -0.52 6.66 1.16
C GLY A 68 -0.22 5.67 0.04
N HIS A 69 0.17 6.19 -1.13
CA HIS A 69 0.53 5.39 -2.31
C HIS A 69 1.81 5.88 -3.00
N GLU A 70 2.50 6.84 -2.40
CA GLU A 70 3.75 7.43 -2.89
C GLU A 70 4.85 7.19 -1.84
N ALA A 71 5.79 6.30 -2.14
CA ALA A 71 6.92 5.99 -1.25
C ALA A 71 8.19 5.63 -2.02
N VAL A 72 9.30 5.63 -1.31
CA VAL A 72 10.54 4.97 -1.71
C VAL A 72 11.13 4.24 -0.52
N GLY A 73 11.89 3.17 -0.77
CA GLY A 73 12.47 2.41 0.33
C GLY A 73 13.43 1.32 -0.09
N ILE A 74 13.77 0.46 0.88
CA ILE A 74 14.78 -0.60 0.73
C ILE A 74 14.17 -1.95 1.06
N VAL A 75 14.27 -2.92 0.16
CA VAL A 75 13.75 -4.28 0.37
C VAL A 75 14.40 -4.92 1.61
N ARG A 76 13.56 -5.54 2.43
CA ARG A 76 13.95 -6.28 3.64
C ARG A 76 13.83 -7.77 3.43
N GLU A 77 12.72 -8.21 2.85
CA GLU A 77 12.42 -9.62 2.65
C GLU A 77 11.51 -9.77 1.43
N THR A 78 11.62 -10.92 0.77
CA THR A 78 10.82 -11.28 -0.39
C THR A 78 10.10 -12.57 -0.11
N GLY A 79 8.81 -12.63 -0.43
CA GLY A 79 8.07 -13.88 -0.38
C GLY A 79 8.40 -14.80 -1.56
N PRO A 80 7.90 -16.05 -1.54
CA PRO A 80 8.13 -17.01 -2.62
C PRO A 80 7.76 -16.47 -4.00
N GLY A 81 8.49 -16.87 -5.04
CA GLY A 81 8.20 -16.48 -6.44
C GLY A 81 8.59 -15.04 -6.82
N VAL A 82 9.09 -14.23 -5.88
CA VAL A 82 9.68 -12.91 -6.20
C VAL A 82 11.11 -13.12 -6.70
N ALA A 83 11.36 -12.76 -7.97
CA ALA A 83 12.68 -12.91 -8.60
C ALA A 83 13.32 -11.58 -9.06
N ARG A 84 12.58 -10.46 -8.99
CA ARG A 84 13.00 -9.19 -9.61
C ARG A 84 13.70 -8.21 -8.68
N VAL A 85 13.48 -8.39 -7.39
CA VAL A 85 14.12 -7.61 -6.35
C VAL A 85 14.59 -8.58 -5.28
N ARG A 86 15.59 -8.16 -4.53
CA ARG A 86 16.16 -8.90 -3.41
C ARG A 86 16.37 -7.97 -2.23
N PRO A 87 16.58 -8.51 -1.01
CA PRO A 87 16.97 -7.70 0.13
C PRO A 87 18.10 -6.72 -0.21
N ALA A 88 18.01 -5.50 0.34
CA ALA A 88 18.87 -4.35 0.09
C ALA A 88 18.63 -3.56 -1.21
N ASP A 89 17.79 -4.02 -2.14
CA ASP A 89 17.45 -3.23 -3.33
C ASP A 89 16.63 -1.98 -2.96
N HIS A 90 16.83 -0.90 -3.70
CA HIS A 90 15.99 0.30 -3.62
C HIS A 90 14.75 0.14 -4.51
N VAL A 91 13.58 0.47 -3.97
CA VAL A 91 12.30 0.29 -4.65
C VAL A 91 11.42 1.53 -4.51
N ALA A 92 10.69 1.82 -5.58
CA ALA A 92 9.57 2.75 -5.63
C ALA A 92 8.34 1.96 -6.10
N PRO A 93 7.25 1.93 -5.32
CA PRO A 93 6.06 1.21 -5.72
C PRO A 93 5.24 1.98 -6.76
N VAL A 94 4.48 1.20 -7.53
CA VAL A 94 3.54 1.71 -8.53
C VAL A 94 2.13 1.48 -8.00
N SER A 95 1.33 2.55 -7.92
CA SER A 95 -0.05 2.55 -7.40
C SER A 95 -1.08 1.82 -8.28
N VAL A 96 -0.62 1.32 -9.43
CA VAL A 96 -1.39 0.49 -10.35
C VAL A 96 -0.85 -0.94 -10.27
N PRO A 97 -1.51 -1.83 -9.51
CA PRO A 97 -1.14 -3.23 -9.48
C PRO A 97 -1.38 -3.86 -10.85
N SER A 98 -0.40 -4.58 -11.39
CA SER A 98 -0.60 -5.38 -12.60
C SER A 98 -0.36 -6.86 -12.31
N ARG A 99 -1.29 -7.71 -12.74
CA ARG A 99 -1.17 -9.18 -12.73
C ARG A 99 -1.48 -9.71 -14.14
N GLY A 100 -0.96 -10.87 -14.48
CA GLY A 100 -1.12 -11.53 -15.78
C GLY A 100 -0.38 -10.91 -16.96
N LEU A 101 -0.63 -11.51 -18.13
CA LEU A 101 -0.52 -10.89 -19.46
C LEU A 101 -1.97 -10.63 -19.91
N CYS A 102 -2.58 -9.53 -19.46
CA CYS A 102 -3.87 -9.11 -20.01
C CYS A 102 -3.66 -8.31 -21.30
N ALA A 103 -4.71 -8.17 -22.11
CA ALA A 103 -4.65 -7.43 -23.38
C ALA A 103 -4.14 -6.00 -23.19
N ASP A 104 -4.62 -5.28 -22.17
CA ASP A 104 -4.17 -3.92 -21.88
C ASP A 104 -2.68 -3.86 -21.57
N ARG A 105 -2.16 -4.81 -20.78
CA ARG A 105 -0.75 -4.87 -20.46
C ARG A 105 0.11 -5.26 -21.66
N ALA A 106 -0.35 -6.21 -22.47
CA ALA A 106 0.33 -6.58 -23.72
C ALA A 106 0.38 -5.41 -24.71
N ALA A 107 -0.62 -4.52 -24.66
CA ALA A 107 -0.66 -3.27 -25.41
C ALA A 107 0.07 -2.10 -24.73
N GLY A 108 0.85 -2.33 -23.67
CA GLY A 108 1.58 -1.26 -22.96
C GLY A 108 0.71 -0.32 -22.12
N ARG A 109 -0.52 -0.72 -21.79
CA ARG A 109 -1.54 0.07 -21.06
C ARG A 109 -1.94 -0.57 -19.72
N PRO A 110 -1.00 -0.97 -18.85
CA PRO A 110 -1.31 -1.73 -17.63
C PRO A 110 -2.26 -1.01 -16.65
N ALA A 111 -2.36 0.32 -16.73
CA ALA A 111 -3.26 1.14 -15.92
C ALA A 111 -4.75 0.97 -16.25
N LEU A 112 -5.08 0.44 -17.42
CA LEU A 112 -6.47 0.33 -17.88
C LEU A 112 -7.06 -1.07 -17.65
N GLY A 113 -6.26 -2.01 -17.16
CA GLY A 113 -6.70 -3.37 -16.92
C GLY A 113 -7.76 -3.45 -15.83
N ALA A 114 -8.85 -4.17 -16.10
CA ALA A 114 -9.92 -4.41 -15.13
C ALA A 114 -9.42 -5.02 -13.80
N GLN A 115 -8.36 -5.84 -13.85
CA GLN A 115 -7.73 -6.40 -12.65
C GLN A 115 -7.05 -5.35 -11.78
N ALA A 116 -6.41 -4.35 -12.38
CA ALA A 116 -5.79 -3.24 -11.66
C ALA A 116 -6.85 -2.41 -10.94
N ALA A 117 -7.96 -2.12 -11.64
CA ALA A 117 -9.10 -1.41 -11.09
C ALA A 117 -9.74 -2.19 -9.91
N ALA A 118 -9.96 -3.50 -10.06
CA ALA A 118 -10.54 -4.34 -9.01
C ALA A 118 -9.65 -4.45 -7.75
N ALA A 119 -8.35 -4.64 -7.94
CA ALA A 119 -7.39 -4.70 -6.83
C ALA A 119 -7.34 -3.36 -6.07
N ASN A 120 -7.29 -2.25 -6.79
CA ASN A 120 -7.36 -0.92 -6.18
C ASN A 120 -8.69 -0.71 -5.45
N GLY A 121 -9.80 -1.11 -6.06
CA GLY A 121 -11.16 -1.06 -5.51
C GLY A 121 -11.30 -1.72 -4.13
N SER A 122 -10.80 -2.95 -4.03
CA SER A 122 -10.96 -3.79 -2.84
C SER A 122 -10.00 -3.46 -1.69
N GLY A 123 -8.89 -2.76 -1.95
CA GLY A 123 -7.83 -2.55 -0.96
C GLY A 123 -7.11 -3.83 -0.52
N ALA A 124 -7.40 -4.96 -1.17
CA ALA A 124 -6.82 -6.26 -0.89
C ALA A 124 -5.56 -6.49 -1.75
N PRO A 125 -4.56 -7.23 -1.24
CA PRO A 125 -3.38 -7.57 -2.02
C PRO A 125 -3.71 -8.47 -3.23
N LEU A 126 -2.96 -8.32 -4.32
CA LEU A 126 -3.13 -9.11 -5.55
C LEU A 126 -2.94 -10.63 -5.37
N HIS A 127 -2.23 -11.06 -4.34
CA HIS A 127 -1.83 -12.47 -4.11
C HIS A 127 -2.54 -13.10 -2.91
N GLY A 128 -3.78 -12.66 -2.63
CA GLY A 128 -4.60 -13.17 -1.53
C GLY A 128 -4.41 -12.37 -0.23
N PRO A 129 -5.11 -12.75 0.86
CA PRO A 129 -5.19 -11.93 2.06
C PRO A 129 -3.88 -11.97 2.87
N SER A 130 -3.07 -10.91 2.79
CA SER A 130 -2.02 -10.59 3.78
C SER A 130 -2.22 -9.14 4.20
N LEU A 131 -3.18 -8.94 5.12
CA LEU A 131 -3.50 -7.61 5.62
C LEU A 131 -2.70 -7.35 6.91
N PRO A 132 -2.13 -6.15 7.08
CA PRO A 132 -1.67 -5.72 8.39
C PRO A 132 -2.83 -5.82 9.39
N THR A 133 -2.54 -6.20 10.63
CA THR A 133 -3.57 -6.26 11.68
C THR A 133 -3.30 -5.25 12.77
N ARG A 134 -4.37 -4.67 13.32
CA ARG A 134 -4.27 -3.84 14.52
C ARG A 134 -3.96 -4.73 15.72
N ARG A 135 -2.88 -4.42 16.44
CA ARG A 135 -2.38 -5.26 17.54
C ARG A 135 -3.42 -5.59 18.62
N ARG A 136 -4.24 -4.62 19.02
CA ARG A 136 -5.16 -4.79 20.15
C ARG A 136 -6.38 -5.66 19.83
N GLU A 137 -6.79 -5.71 18.57
CA GLU A 137 -8.10 -6.25 18.17
C GLU A 137 -8.00 -7.34 17.09
N ARG A 138 -6.80 -7.62 16.56
CA ARG A 138 -6.58 -8.51 15.39
C ARG A 138 -7.45 -8.16 14.18
N GLU A 139 -7.91 -6.92 14.11
CA GLU A 139 -8.70 -6.41 13.00
C GLU A 139 -7.80 -6.22 11.76
N PRO A 140 -8.17 -6.77 10.58
CA PRO A 140 -7.42 -6.54 9.36
C PRO A 140 -7.58 -5.08 8.90
N THR A 141 -6.46 -4.47 8.50
CA THR A 141 -6.41 -3.12 7.94
C THR A 141 -6.05 -3.21 6.45
N LEU A 142 -6.85 -2.56 5.60
CA LEU A 142 -6.67 -2.58 4.14
C LEU A 142 -5.58 -1.60 3.70
N LEU A 143 -5.07 -1.76 2.48
CA LEU A 143 -4.03 -0.89 1.92
C LEU A 143 -4.60 -0.03 0.78
N SER A 144 -4.33 1.27 0.80
CA SER A 144 -4.67 2.13 -0.34
C SER A 144 -3.89 1.68 -1.59
N LEU A 145 -4.57 1.49 -2.72
CA LEU A 145 -3.96 1.29 -4.05
C LEU A 145 -2.91 0.15 -4.16
N ALA A 146 -3.06 -0.94 -3.39
CA ALA A 146 -2.10 -2.05 -3.30
C ALA A 146 -0.67 -1.64 -2.86
N VAL A 147 -0.51 -0.40 -2.39
CA VAL A 147 0.72 0.25 -1.93
C VAL A 147 0.42 0.88 -0.58
N GLY A 148 0.81 0.27 0.53
CA GLY A 148 0.72 0.94 1.83
C GLY A 148 1.93 1.84 2.05
N ALA A 149 1.93 3.08 1.57
CA ALA A 149 2.98 4.05 1.87
C ALA A 149 2.75 4.71 3.23
N VAL A 150 3.34 4.10 4.27
CA VAL A 150 3.40 4.65 5.63
C VAL A 150 4.26 5.93 5.67
N ALA A 151 3.67 7.05 6.10
CA ALA A 151 4.42 8.19 6.65
C ALA A 151 4.11 8.34 8.15
N ALA A 152 5.12 8.23 9.00
CA ALA A 152 5.11 9.01 10.24
C ALA A 152 5.85 10.32 9.92
N ALA A 153 5.27 11.46 10.30
CA ALA A 153 6.01 12.72 10.34
C ALA A 153 7.37 12.50 11.04
N LEU A 154 8.44 12.99 10.41
CA LEU A 154 9.86 12.87 10.75
C LEU A 154 10.15 12.92 12.27
N PRO A 155 11.13 12.15 12.82
CA PRO A 155 12.45 11.87 12.26
C PRO A 155 12.68 10.40 11.90
N ALA A 156 13.60 10.19 10.95
CA ALA A 156 14.03 8.89 10.45
C ALA A 156 14.33 7.92 11.60
N ARG A 157 13.50 6.88 11.75
CA ARG A 157 13.90 5.53 12.20
C ARG A 157 12.72 4.56 12.04
N ARG A 158 12.78 3.84 10.90
CA ARG A 158 12.26 2.47 10.67
C ARG A 158 10.73 2.33 10.60
N ALA A 159 10.18 2.34 9.38
CA ALA A 159 8.86 1.78 9.05
C ALA A 159 8.99 0.78 7.89
N ALA A 160 8.28 -0.34 7.92
CA ALA A 160 8.28 -1.33 6.84
C ALA A 160 6.85 -1.51 6.29
N ALA A 161 6.74 -1.75 4.99
CA ALA A 161 5.50 -1.91 4.24
C ALA A 161 5.60 -3.08 3.25
N LEU A 162 4.45 -3.63 2.88
CA LEU A 162 4.32 -4.85 2.10
C LEU A 162 3.69 -4.52 0.74
N ILE A 163 4.39 -4.78 -0.36
CA ILE A 163 3.94 -4.47 -1.73
C ILE A 163 4.26 -5.63 -2.68
N PRO A 164 3.32 -6.08 -3.52
CA PRO A 164 3.64 -6.96 -4.63
C PRO A 164 4.23 -6.16 -5.79
N LEU A 165 5.49 -6.40 -6.12
CA LEU A 165 6.08 -5.94 -7.39
C LEU A 165 5.84 -7.01 -8.45
N ARG A 166 5.16 -6.67 -9.56
CA ARG A 166 5.16 -7.49 -10.77
C ARG A 166 5.86 -6.76 -11.91
N ALA A 167 6.77 -7.50 -12.53
CA ALA A 167 7.37 -7.33 -13.86
C ALA A 167 6.70 -6.29 -14.77
N VAL A 168 7.48 -5.40 -15.40
CA VAL A 168 7.31 -5.07 -16.82
C VAL A 168 8.38 -5.89 -17.53
N ASN A 169 7.99 -6.70 -18.52
CA ASN A 169 8.94 -7.32 -19.44
C ASN A 169 9.04 -6.37 -20.62
N ASP A 170 10.25 -5.90 -20.91
CA ASP A 170 10.61 -5.56 -22.27
C ASP A 170 11.20 -6.82 -22.91
N ALA A 171 10.79 -7.06 -24.15
CA ALA A 171 11.53 -7.85 -25.13
C ALA A 171 12.79 -7.06 -25.54
#